data_AF-A0A6P0I1B7-F1
#
_entry.id   AF-A0A6P0I1B7-F1
#
_cell.length_a   1.000
_cell.length_b   1.000
_cell.length_c   1.000
_cell.angle_alpha   90.00
_cell.angle_beta   90.00
_cell.angle_gamma   90.00
#
_symmetry.space_group_name_H-M   'P 1'
#
loop_
_entity.id
_entity.type
_entity.pdbx_description
1 polymer ?
#
loop_
_entity_poly.entity_id
_entity_poly.type
_entity_poly.pdbx_seq_one_letter_code
_entity_poly.pdbx_strand_id
1 'polypeptide(L)'
;MSFSSSRQSASSSKIDRGILGEDLVAKWLTQKGWQILHRRWKCRWGELDIIALKTSPLEDNQAQKFPILIFVEVKTRSRGNWDKNGLLAVTEAKQAKLWQTAEIFLSDRPELADCSCRFDVALVKCNYTQKDYTQSKFLSLEEQLSKLTIKVGYSVELAGYQLVLQNYIPSAFISASDLD
;
A
#
# COMPACT_ATOMS: atom_id res chain seq x y z
N MET A 1 -19.85 47.09 22.39
CA MET A 1 -18.64 46.38 21.91
C MET A 1 -19.08 44.99 21.49
N SER A 2 -19.28 44.79 20.19
CA SER A 2 -19.84 43.56 19.63
C SER A 2 -18.69 42.68 19.15
N PHE A 3 -18.47 41.54 19.81
CA PHE A 3 -17.49 40.55 19.37
C PHE A 3 -18.07 39.78 18.18
N SER A 4 -17.67 40.16 16.97
CA SER A 4 -17.92 39.37 15.76
C SER A 4 -16.98 38.16 15.78
N SER A 5 -17.51 36.99 16.15
CA SER A 5 -16.80 35.72 16.02
C SER A 5 -16.84 35.29 14.56
N SER A 6 -15.77 35.60 13.83
CA SER A 6 -15.51 35.04 12.51
C SER A 6 -15.24 33.54 12.66
N ARG A 7 -16.27 32.71 12.43
CA ARG A 7 -16.09 31.27 12.18
C ARG A 7 -15.31 31.12 10.88
N GLN A 8 -14.00 30.93 10.99
CA GLN A 8 -13.22 30.42 9.87
C GLN A 8 -13.71 28.99 9.60
N SER A 9 -14.44 28.83 8.50
CA SER A 9 -14.77 27.53 7.93
C SER A 9 -13.46 26.87 7.49
N ALA A 10 -12.98 25.90 8.29
CA ALA A 10 -11.89 25.02 7.86
C ALA A 10 -12.36 24.26 6.61
N SER A 11 -11.79 24.58 5.45
CA SER A 11 -12.04 23.86 4.21
C SER A 11 -11.66 22.39 4.42
N SER A 12 -12.63 21.48 4.45
CA SER A 12 -12.36 20.05 4.59
C SER A 12 -11.72 19.55 3.29
N SER A 13 -10.38 19.55 3.21
CA SER A 13 -9.67 18.82 2.18
C SER A 13 -9.98 17.35 2.38
N LYS A 14 -10.85 16.79 1.52
CA LYS A 14 -11.23 15.38 1.55
C LYS A 14 -9.94 14.56 1.38
N ILE A 15 -9.62 13.70 2.35
CA ILE A 15 -8.38 12.92 2.32
C ILE A 15 -8.42 11.96 1.13
N ASP A 16 -7.29 11.84 0.42
CA ASP A 16 -7.15 10.92 -0.70
C ASP A 16 -7.23 9.48 -0.19
N ARG A 17 -8.21 8.74 -0.68
CA ARG A 17 -8.49 7.37 -0.29
C ARG A 17 -7.40 6.42 -0.79
N GLY A 18 -6.76 6.73 -1.92
CA GLY A 18 -5.60 6.01 -2.43
C GLY A 18 -4.46 6.03 -1.43
N ILE A 19 -4.15 7.23 -0.90
CA ILE A 19 -3.11 7.41 0.14
C ILE A 19 -3.44 6.61 1.39
N LEU A 20 -4.68 6.67 1.89
CA LEU A 20 -5.07 5.90 3.09
C LEU A 20 -4.97 4.38 2.89
N GLY A 21 -5.28 3.87 1.70
CA GLY A 21 -5.14 2.45 1.42
C GLY A 21 -3.68 2.03 1.33
N GLU A 22 -2.82 2.87 0.75
CA GLU A 22 -1.38 2.61 0.71
C GLU A 22 -0.75 2.67 2.12
N ASP A 23 -1.17 3.62 2.95
CA ASP A 23 -0.78 3.72 4.37
C ASP A 23 -1.12 2.43 5.13
N LEU A 24 -2.34 1.92 4.92
CA LEU A 24 -2.82 0.68 5.52
C LEU A 24 -1.95 -0.51 5.13
N VAL A 25 -1.62 -0.63 3.83
CA VAL A 25 -0.80 -1.75 3.31
C VAL A 25 0.63 -1.64 3.80
N ALA A 26 1.24 -0.46 3.79
CA ALA A 26 2.58 -0.24 4.32
C ALA A 26 2.67 -0.60 5.82
N LYS A 27 1.67 -0.22 6.61
CA LYS A 27 1.57 -0.61 8.03
C LYS A 27 1.47 -2.12 8.19
N TRP A 28 0.63 -2.78 7.39
CA TRP A 28 0.48 -4.24 7.43
C TRP A 28 1.78 -4.96 7.05
N LEU A 29 2.46 -4.51 5.99
CA LEU A 29 3.76 -5.06 5.56
C LEU A 29 4.82 -4.90 6.67
N THR A 30 4.88 -3.74 7.30
CA THR A 30 5.78 -3.50 8.44
C THR A 30 5.49 -4.47 9.60
N GLN A 31 4.21 -4.72 9.91
CA GLN A 31 3.79 -5.71 10.92
C GLN A 31 4.13 -7.16 10.53
N LYS A 32 4.38 -7.43 9.26
CA LYS A 32 4.86 -8.72 8.73
C LYS A 32 6.38 -8.80 8.60
N GLY A 33 7.10 -7.80 9.11
CA GLY A 33 8.56 -7.74 9.13
C GLY A 33 9.18 -7.32 7.81
N TRP A 34 8.42 -6.65 6.93
CA TRP A 34 8.98 -6.00 5.75
C TRP A 34 9.50 -4.61 6.11
N GLN A 35 10.68 -4.27 5.63
CA GLN A 35 11.20 -2.91 5.64
C GLN A 35 10.64 -2.16 4.44
N ILE A 36 9.90 -1.08 4.68
CA ILE A 36 9.45 -0.19 3.60
C ILE A 36 10.64 0.66 3.15
N LEU A 37 11.08 0.49 1.90
CA LEU A 37 12.14 1.30 1.31
C LEU A 37 11.58 2.60 0.75
N HIS A 38 10.50 2.50 -0.02
CA HIS A 38 9.84 3.65 -0.63
C HIS A 38 8.33 3.47 -0.69
N ARG A 39 7.66 4.62 -0.79
CA ARG A 39 6.23 4.78 -0.96
C ARG A 39 5.98 5.84 -2.02
N ARG A 40 5.08 5.60 -2.96
CA ARG A 40 4.78 6.49 -4.10
C ARG A 40 6.05 6.93 -4.82
N TRP A 41 6.94 6.00 -5.10
CA TRP A 41 8.15 6.31 -5.84
C TRP A 41 7.78 6.64 -7.29
N LYS A 42 8.27 7.76 -7.83
CA LYS A 42 7.91 8.24 -9.16
C LYS A 42 9.15 8.49 -9.99
N CYS A 43 9.07 8.15 -11.27
CA CYS A 43 10.03 8.55 -12.29
C CYS A 43 9.28 9.04 -13.53
N ARG A 44 9.99 9.47 -14.58
CA ARG A 44 9.34 9.97 -15.80
C ARG A 44 8.47 8.93 -16.51
N TRP A 45 8.65 7.65 -16.21
CA TRP A 45 8.03 6.53 -16.92
C TRP A 45 6.89 5.87 -16.14
N GLY A 46 6.77 6.13 -14.84
CA GLY A 46 5.76 5.49 -14.02
C GLY A 46 5.89 5.79 -12.54
N GLU A 47 5.10 5.06 -11.77
CA GLU A 47 5.10 5.12 -10.32
C GLU A 47 4.99 3.71 -9.72
N LEU A 48 5.56 3.53 -8.53
CA LEU A 48 5.49 2.33 -7.71
C LEU A 48 4.88 2.71 -6.36
N ASP A 49 3.75 2.10 -6.00
CA ASP A 49 3.03 2.50 -4.78
C ASP A 49 3.83 2.16 -3.52
N ILE A 50 4.34 0.93 -3.40
CA ILE A 50 5.18 0.52 -2.28
C ILE A 50 6.35 -0.34 -2.79
N ILE A 51 7.54 -0.05 -2.28
CA ILE A 51 8.74 -0.87 -2.44
C ILE A 51 9.17 -1.32 -1.06
N ALA A 52 9.25 -2.63 -0.84
CA ALA A 52 9.62 -3.18 0.46
C ALA A 52 10.61 -4.34 0.36
N LEU A 53 11.48 -4.44 1.35
CA LEU A 53 12.55 -5.42 1.43
C LEU A 53 12.29 -6.34 2.62
N LYS A 54 12.54 -7.63 2.43
CA LYS A 54 12.63 -8.58 3.53
C LYS A 54 13.93 -9.36 3.40
N THR A 55 14.85 -9.09 4.31
CA THR A 55 16.05 -9.89 4.50
C THR A 55 15.68 -11.15 5.27
N SER A 56 15.99 -12.33 4.76
CA SER A 56 15.84 -13.56 5.55
C SER A 56 16.95 -13.60 6.61
N PRO A 57 16.66 -13.97 7.87
CA PRO A 57 17.68 -14.43 8.78
C PRO A 57 18.29 -15.73 8.26
N LEU A 58 19.61 -15.84 8.37
CA LEU A 58 20.36 -17.09 8.25
C LEU A 58 20.20 -17.90 9.53
N GLU A 59 19.01 -18.40 9.87
CA GLU A 59 18.88 -19.35 10.98
C GLU A 59 17.91 -20.47 10.58
N ASP A 60 18.53 -21.62 10.32
CA ASP A 60 17.98 -22.95 10.10
C ASP A 60 17.04 -23.19 8.91
N ASN A 61 17.59 -23.94 7.93
CA ASN A 61 16.93 -24.59 6.79
C ASN A 61 16.66 -23.72 5.54
N GLN A 62 17.71 -23.59 4.70
CA GLN A 62 17.76 -23.78 3.24
C GLN A 62 16.62 -23.34 2.29
N ALA A 63 15.62 -22.54 2.68
CA ALA A 63 14.52 -22.19 1.78
C ALA A 63 14.66 -20.81 1.11
N GLN A 64 15.41 -19.87 1.68
CA GLN A 64 15.50 -18.51 1.13
C GLN A 64 16.93 -17.94 1.25
N LYS A 65 17.70 -18.14 0.17
CA LYS A 65 19.13 -17.79 0.10
C LYS A 65 19.39 -16.30 -0.12
N PHE A 66 18.39 -15.57 -0.64
CA PHE A 66 18.50 -14.16 -1.03
C PHE A 66 17.40 -13.30 -0.39
N PRO A 67 17.68 -12.01 -0.11
CA PRO A 67 16.64 -11.08 0.30
C PRO A 67 15.56 -10.95 -0.78
N ILE A 68 14.32 -10.67 -0.36
CA ILE A 68 13.20 -10.47 -1.27
C ILE A 68 12.87 -8.99 -1.35
N LEU A 69 12.84 -8.46 -2.57
CA LEU A 69 12.35 -7.12 -2.88
C LEU A 69 10.97 -7.22 -3.51
N ILE A 70 9.98 -6.59 -2.90
CA ILE A 70 8.61 -6.55 -3.42
C ILE A 70 8.25 -5.16 -3.94
N PHE A 71 7.57 -5.15 -5.07
CA PHE A 71 6.89 -3.99 -5.64
C PHE A 71 5.40 -4.24 -5.52
N VAL A 72 4.71 -3.48 -4.67
CA VAL A 72 3.29 -3.70 -4.37
C VAL A 72 2.46 -2.61 -5.02
N GLU A 73 1.52 -3.01 -5.87
CA GLU A 73 0.45 -2.16 -6.39
C GLU A 73 -0.75 -2.19 -5.44
N VAL A 74 -1.22 -1.02 -5.00
CA VAL A 74 -2.31 -0.88 -4.04
C VAL A 74 -3.58 -0.37 -4.72
N LYS A 75 -4.61 -1.21 -4.75
CA LYS A 75 -5.91 -0.85 -5.31
C LYS A 75 -6.91 -0.55 -4.23
N THR A 76 -7.20 0.73 -4.06
CA THR A 76 -8.22 1.22 -3.13
C THR A 76 -9.53 1.52 -3.84
N ARG A 77 -10.64 0.93 -3.38
CA ARG A 77 -11.99 1.09 -3.99
C ARG A 77 -13.06 1.45 -2.94
N SER A 78 -14.13 2.13 -3.39
CA SER A 78 -15.34 2.44 -2.58
C SER A 78 -16.40 1.37 -2.71
N ARG A 79 -17.45 1.45 -1.88
CA ARG A 79 -18.74 0.81 -2.15
C ARG A 79 -19.16 0.98 -3.62
N GLY A 80 -19.54 -0.13 -4.25
CA GLY A 80 -20.07 -0.20 -5.61
C GLY A 80 -19.11 -0.86 -6.61
N ASN A 81 -19.62 -1.87 -7.30
CA ASN A 81 -18.96 -2.71 -8.31
C ASN A 81 -17.74 -3.50 -7.83
N TRP A 82 -18.04 -4.59 -7.12
CA TRP A 82 -17.14 -5.72 -6.95
C TRP A 82 -16.99 -6.42 -8.30
N ASP A 83 -16.01 -6.06 -9.10
CA ASP A 83 -15.53 -7.02 -10.08
C ASP A 83 -14.97 -8.20 -9.28
N LYS A 84 -15.52 -9.40 -9.51
CA LYS A 84 -15.20 -10.62 -8.78
C LYS A 84 -13.70 -11.00 -8.84
N ASN A 85 -12.87 -10.24 -9.58
CA ASN A 85 -11.54 -10.62 -9.99
C ASN A 85 -10.54 -9.45 -9.89
N GLY A 86 -10.22 -8.94 -8.69
CA GLY A 86 -9.16 -7.91 -8.53
C GLY A 86 -7.80 -8.25 -9.17
N LEU A 87 -7.57 -9.53 -9.55
CA LEU A 87 -6.48 -9.99 -10.43
C LEU A 87 -6.62 -9.56 -11.91
N LEU A 88 -7.83 -9.56 -12.50
CA LEU A 88 -8.06 -9.16 -13.91
C LEU A 88 -7.75 -7.67 -14.17
N ALA A 89 -7.56 -6.88 -13.11
CA ALA A 89 -7.37 -5.44 -13.21
C ALA A 89 -5.91 -5.01 -13.38
N VAL A 90 -4.91 -5.91 -13.38
CA VAL A 90 -3.55 -5.56 -13.83
C VAL A 90 -3.37 -6.12 -15.23
N THR A 91 -3.77 -5.33 -16.21
CA THR A 91 -3.59 -5.64 -17.63
C THR A 91 -2.12 -5.88 -17.92
N GLU A 92 -1.81 -6.66 -18.96
CA GLU A 92 -0.43 -6.88 -19.43
C GLU A 92 0.31 -5.56 -19.66
N ALA A 93 -0.36 -4.55 -20.22
CA ALA A 93 0.19 -3.21 -20.39
C ALA A 93 0.58 -2.54 -19.05
N LYS A 94 -0.21 -2.76 -17.99
CA LYS A 94 0.12 -2.26 -16.66
C LYS A 94 1.29 -3.04 -16.04
N GLN A 95 1.36 -4.35 -16.24
CA GLN A 95 2.49 -5.15 -15.79
C GLN A 95 3.78 -4.70 -16.49
N ALA A 96 3.77 -4.55 -17.82
CA ALA A 96 4.89 -4.02 -18.62
C ALA A 96 5.40 -2.67 -18.09
N LYS A 97 4.48 -1.75 -17.79
CA LYS A 97 4.85 -0.45 -17.22
C LYS A 97 5.47 -0.56 -15.83
N LEU A 98 4.94 -1.45 -14.98
CA LEU A 98 5.47 -1.67 -13.63
C LEU A 98 6.85 -2.34 -13.68
N TRP A 99 7.07 -3.32 -14.57
CA TRP A 99 8.39 -3.91 -14.82
C TRP A 99 9.40 -2.86 -15.24
N GLN A 100 9.10 -2.07 -16.27
CA GLN A 100 10.00 -1.00 -16.71
C GLN A 100 10.29 0.01 -15.59
N THR A 101 9.28 0.36 -14.80
CA THR A 101 9.45 1.30 -13.68
C THR A 101 10.36 0.72 -12.59
N ALA A 102 10.23 -0.58 -12.29
CA ALA A 102 11.08 -1.29 -11.35
C ALA A 102 12.52 -1.45 -11.84
N GLU A 103 12.74 -1.75 -13.14
CA GLU A 103 14.08 -1.78 -13.73
C GLU A 103 14.80 -0.45 -13.56
N ILE A 104 14.09 0.67 -13.77
CA ILE A 104 14.66 2.00 -13.56
C ILE A 104 14.97 2.25 -12.08
N PHE A 105 14.09 1.81 -11.18
CA PHE A 105 14.36 1.87 -9.75
C PHE A 105 15.60 1.06 -9.35
N LEU A 106 15.89 -0.06 -10.02
CA LEU A 106 17.04 -0.90 -9.73
C LEU A 106 18.33 -0.40 -10.39
N SER A 107 18.23 0.35 -11.49
CA SER A 107 19.39 0.74 -12.32
C SER A 107 20.46 1.57 -11.59
N ASP A 108 20.10 2.28 -10.53
CA ASP A 108 20.99 3.10 -9.70
C ASP A 108 21.19 2.51 -8.28
N ARG A 109 20.80 1.24 -8.05
CA ARG A 109 20.82 0.57 -6.73
C ARG A 109 21.52 -0.78 -6.77
N PRO A 110 22.85 -0.82 -6.97
CA PRO A 110 23.62 -2.07 -7.02
C PRO A 110 23.49 -2.90 -5.73
N GLU A 111 23.21 -2.27 -4.59
CA GLU A 111 22.96 -2.95 -3.31
C GLU A 111 21.70 -3.84 -3.31
N LEU A 112 20.80 -3.68 -4.28
CA LEU A 112 19.60 -4.50 -4.45
C LEU A 112 19.73 -5.56 -5.56
N ALA A 113 20.89 -5.65 -6.22
CA ALA A 113 21.08 -6.49 -7.41
C ALA A 113 20.84 -7.99 -7.16
N ASP A 114 21.18 -8.48 -5.96
CA ASP A 114 21.00 -9.89 -5.57
C ASP A 114 19.59 -10.19 -4.99
N CYS A 115 18.69 -9.21 -4.96
CA CYS A 115 17.34 -9.41 -4.43
C CYS A 115 16.48 -10.22 -5.41
N SER A 116 15.78 -11.23 -4.89
CA SER A 116 14.65 -11.83 -5.62
C SER A 116 13.53 -10.82 -5.71
N CYS A 117 13.23 -10.35 -6.92
CA CYS A 117 12.16 -9.38 -7.16
C CYS A 117 10.81 -10.08 -7.31
N ARG A 118 9.76 -9.49 -6.74
CA ARG A 118 8.37 -10.00 -6.85
C ARG A 118 7.40 -8.83 -6.94
N PHE A 119 6.38 -8.96 -7.79
CA PHE A 119 5.30 -7.99 -7.87
C PHE A 119 4.05 -8.51 -7.17
N ASP A 120 3.53 -7.72 -6.25
CA ASP A 120 2.37 -8.07 -5.43
C ASP A 120 1.22 -7.08 -5.67
N VAL A 121 0.00 -7.52 -5.38
CA VAL A 121 -1.19 -6.66 -5.43
C VAL A 121 -1.92 -6.69 -4.10
N ALA A 122 -2.23 -5.51 -3.56
CA ALA A 122 -3.06 -5.35 -2.37
C ALA A 122 -4.42 -4.74 -2.72
N LEU A 123 -5.50 -5.36 -2.26
CA LEU A 123 -6.87 -4.87 -2.47
C LEU A 123 -7.40 -4.26 -1.17
N VAL A 124 -7.75 -2.97 -1.21
CA VAL A 124 -8.25 -2.23 -0.06
C VAL A 124 -9.67 -1.74 -0.30
N LYS A 125 -10.58 -2.10 0.60
CA LYS A 125 -11.88 -1.42 0.73
C LYS A 125 -11.69 -0.16 1.56
N CYS A 126 -12.24 0.95 1.10
CA CYS A 126 -12.26 2.19 1.86
C CYS A 126 -13.64 2.84 1.76
N ASN A 127 -14.34 2.94 2.89
CA ASN A 127 -15.67 3.53 2.98
C ASN A 127 -15.62 4.72 3.91
N TYR A 128 -16.18 5.85 3.48
CA TYR A 128 -16.35 7.00 4.35
C TYR A 128 -17.31 6.65 5.48
N THR A 129 -16.94 6.95 6.73
CA THR A 129 -17.80 6.79 7.89
C THR A 129 -18.23 8.18 8.37
N GLN A 130 -19.55 8.40 8.47
CA GLN A 130 -20.13 9.64 9.00
C GLN A 130 -19.93 9.81 10.53
N LYS A 131 -19.14 8.94 11.18
CA LYS A 131 -18.90 9.05 12.63
C LYS A 131 -18.11 10.31 12.91
N ASP A 132 -18.68 11.16 13.77
CA ASP A 132 -18.10 12.41 14.25
C ASP A 132 -16.61 12.25 14.56
N TYR A 133 -15.76 12.74 13.65
CA TYR A 133 -14.30 12.76 13.73
C TYR A 133 -13.79 13.70 14.85
N THR A 134 -14.67 14.13 15.76
CA THR A 134 -14.40 15.07 16.83
C THR A 134 -13.51 14.49 17.92
N GLN A 135 -13.47 13.16 18.12
CA GLN A 135 -12.55 12.51 19.07
C GLN A 135 -11.18 12.16 18.47
N SER A 136 -11.10 11.84 17.17
CA SER A 136 -9.84 11.57 16.46
C SER A 136 -9.08 12.84 16.04
N LYS A 137 -9.64 14.02 16.33
CA LYS A 137 -9.10 15.33 15.96
C LYS A 137 -7.74 15.66 16.62
N PHE A 138 -7.37 14.93 17.68
CA PHE A 138 -6.19 15.19 18.49
C PHE A 138 -4.97 14.33 18.14
N LEU A 139 -5.12 13.32 17.27
CA LEU A 139 -4.00 12.47 16.85
C LEU A 139 -3.73 12.68 15.37
N SER A 140 -2.46 12.84 15.00
CA SER A 140 -2.01 12.83 13.61
C SER A 140 -2.35 11.50 12.93
N LEU A 141 -2.37 11.46 11.60
CA LEU A 141 -2.60 10.21 10.86
C LEU A 141 -1.54 9.15 11.18
N GLU A 142 -0.29 9.56 11.34
CA GLU A 142 0.81 8.67 11.71
C GLU A 142 0.60 8.05 13.09
N GLU A 143 0.14 8.85 14.06
CA GLU A 143 -0.18 8.35 15.40
C GLU A 143 -1.37 7.40 15.39
N GLN A 144 -2.41 7.69 14.60
CA GLN A 144 -3.55 6.79 14.40
C GLN A 144 -3.06 5.46 13.81
N LEU A 145 -2.30 5.49 12.71
CA LEU A 145 -1.73 4.32 12.05
C LEU A 145 -0.82 3.50 12.98
N SER A 146 -0.01 4.16 13.81
CA SER A 146 0.94 3.49 14.70
C SER A 146 0.24 2.51 15.65
N LYS A 147 -0.97 2.84 16.10
CA LYS A 147 -1.78 2.09 17.08
C LYS A 147 -2.61 0.97 16.47
N LEU A 148 -2.75 0.93 15.13
CA LEU A 148 -3.56 -0.08 14.46
C LEU A 148 -2.81 -1.41 14.34
N THR A 149 -3.53 -2.51 14.62
CA THR A 149 -3.13 -3.87 14.20
C THR A 149 -3.92 -4.23 12.95
N ILE A 150 -3.24 -4.39 11.81
CA ILE A 150 -3.89 -4.70 10.55
C ILE A 150 -3.93 -6.21 10.35
N LYS A 151 -5.11 -6.75 10.09
CA LYS A 151 -5.32 -8.15 9.69
C LYS A 151 -6.12 -8.17 8.40
N VAL A 152 -5.72 -9.02 7.46
CA VAL A 152 -6.46 -9.21 6.20
C VAL A 152 -7.89 -9.64 6.51
N GLY A 153 -8.86 -8.97 5.90
CA GLY A 153 -10.30 -9.22 6.10
C GLY A 153 -10.94 -8.46 7.27
N TYR A 154 -10.16 -7.82 8.15
CA TYR A 154 -10.69 -7.09 9.31
C TYR A 154 -10.73 -5.59 9.06
N SER A 155 -11.79 -4.93 9.53
CA SER A 155 -11.95 -3.49 9.39
C SER A 155 -11.19 -2.70 10.46
N VAL A 156 -10.61 -1.57 10.04
CA VAL A 156 -10.04 -0.55 10.92
C VAL A 156 -10.63 0.82 10.59
N GLU A 157 -10.65 1.72 11.57
CA GLU A 157 -11.04 3.12 11.36
C GLU A 157 -9.77 3.97 11.31
N LEU A 158 -9.66 4.80 10.28
CA LEU A 158 -8.56 5.74 10.09
C LEU A 158 -9.12 6.96 9.37
N ALA A 159 -8.81 8.16 9.86
CA ALA A 159 -9.14 9.39 9.12
C ALA A 159 -10.63 9.63 8.80
N GLY A 160 -11.57 9.01 9.53
CA GLY A 160 -13.01 9.08 9.24
C GLY A 160 -13.44 8.13 8.11
N TYR A 161 -12.62 7.11 7.85
CA TYR A 161 -12.89 6.05 6.91
C TYR A 161 -12.76 4.70 7.62
N GLN A 162 -13.65 3.79 7.26
CA GLN A 162 -13.49 2.37 7.53
C GLN A 162 -12.70 1.76 6.37
N LEU A 163 -11.53 1.21 6.68
CA LEU A 163 -10.70 0.49 5.73
C LEU A 163 -10.62 -1.01 6.04
N VAL A 164 -10.49 -1.82 4.99
CA VAL A 164 -10.22 -3.26 5.09
C VAL A 164 -9.16 -3.61 4.06
N LEU A 165 -8.01 -4.15 4.49
CA LEU A 165 -7.13 -4.89 3.59
C LEU A 165 -7.83 -6.20 3.26
N GLN A 166 -8.49 -6.26 2.12
CA GLN A 166 -9.35 -7.38 1.77
C GLN A 166 -8.56 -8.60 1.31
N ASN A 167 -7.54 -8.36 0.49
CA ASN A 167 -6.70 -9.41 -0.04
C ASN A 167 -5.28 -8.89 -0.29
N TYR A 168 -4.31 -9.80 -0.21
CA TYR A 168 -2.93 -9.56 -0.57
C TYR A 168 -2.48 -10.73 -1.46
N ILE A 169 -2.16 -10.43 -2.71
CA ILE A 169 -1.86 -11.43 -3.74
C ILE A 169 -0.35 -11.37 -4.00
N PRO A 170 0.44 -12.30 -3.45
CA PRO A 170 1.86 -12.38 -3.74
C PRO A 170 2.09 -12.91 -5.16
N SER A 171 3.19 -12.51 -5.80
CA SER A 171 3.54 -12.95 -7.17
C SER A 171 2.38 -12.75 -8.14
N ALA A 172 1.72 -11.59 -8.08
CA ALA A 172 0.55 -11.32 -8.89
C ALA A 172 0.86 -11.27 -10.40
N PHE A 173 2.12 -10.99 -10.76
CA PHE A 173 2.59 -10.94 -12.14
C PHE A 173 3.49 -12.16 -12.36
N ILE A 174 2.89 -13.32 -12.58
CA ILE A 174 3.64 -14.51 -13.01
C ILE A 174 3.77 -14.40 -14.53
N SER A 175 5.00 -14.49 -15.04
CA SER A 175 5.22 -14.63 -16.48
C SER A 175 4.64 -15.96 -16.94
N ALA A 176 4.06 -16.01 -18.15
CA ALA A 176 3.61 -17.27 -18.74
C ALA A 176 4.75 -18.31 -18.88
N SER A 177 6.02 -17.89 -18.78
CA SER A 177 7.21 -18.74 -18.79
C SER A 177 7.51 -19.49 -17.50
N ASP A 178 6.82 -19.19 -16.38
CA ASP A 178 7.13 -19.76 -15.06
C ASP A 178 6.14 -20.88 -14.65
N LEU A 179 5.32 -21.36 -15.59
CA LEU A 179 4.33 -22.44 -15.42
C LEU A 179 4.74 -23.77 -16.07
N ASP A 180 5.96 -23.86 -16.60
CA ASP A 180 6.52 -25.07 -17.21
C ASP A 180 7.36 -25.92 -16.22
#